data_AF-A0A836WX40-F1
#
_entry.id   AF-A0A836WX40-F1
#
_cell.length_a   1.000
_cell.length_b   1.000
_cell.length_c   1.000
_cell.angle_alpha   90.00
_cell.angle_beta   90.00
_cell.angle_gamma   90.00
#
_symmetry.space_group_name_H-M   'P 1'
#
loop_
_entity.id
_entity.type
_entity.pdbx_description
1 polymer ?
#
loop_
_entity_poly.entity_id
_entity_poly.type
_entity_poly.pdbx_seq_one_letter_code
_entity_poly.pdbx_strand_id
1 'polypeptide(L)'
;MSEEKKAYPFALVGFFVTDKSIEDTFRKDVTPEEIEKVQKLLKETIFTEGVDIAITPFVVPPDQVDGALKELADIVFDPNEKTDA
;
A
#
# COMPACT_ATOMS: atom_id res chain seq x y z
N MET A 1 25.16 -2.80 18.13
CA MET A 1 23.77 -2.73 18.62
C MET A 1 22.91 -2.80 17.38
N SER A 2 22.08 -3.84 17.24
CA SER A 2 21.18 -3.93 16.09
C SER A 2 20.16 -2.82 16.25
N GLU A 3 20.23 -1.78 15.43
CA GLU A 3 19.20 -0.74 15.38
C GLU A 3 17.87 -1.44 15.09
N GLU A 4 16.92 -1.38 16.03
CA GLU A 4 15.58 -1.91 15.81
C GLU A 4 14.94 -1.17 14.64
N LYS A 5 14.76 -1.88 13.53
CA LYS A 5 14.02 -1.35 12.39
C LYS A 5 12.56 -1.17 12.80
N LYS A 6 12.03 0.04 12.62
CA LYS A 6 10.62 0.36 12.85
C LYS A 6 9.85 0.30 11.54
N ALA A 7 8.70 -0.36 11.55
CA ALA A 7 7.78 -0.39 10.43
C ALA A 7 6.59 0.54 10.73
N TYR A 8 6.18 1.33 9.74
CA TYR A 8 5.03 2.22 9.83
C TYR A 8 4.14 1.99 8.60
N PRO A 9 2.82 1.76 8.79
CA PRO A 9 1.91 1.72 7.66
C PRO A 9 1.78 3.15 7.09
N PHE A 10 1.70 3.27 5.77
CA PHE A 10 1.37 4.53 5.11
C PHE A 10 0.39 4.29 3.96
N ALA A 11 -0.42 5.29 3.66
CA ALA A 11 -1.40 5.26 2.58
C ALA A 11 -1.18 6.44 1.62
N LEU A 12 -1.35 6.19 0.33
CA LEU A 12 -1.40 7.21 -0.71
C LEU A 12 -2.84 7.29 -1.24
N VAL A 13 -3.51 8.41 -0.99
CA VAL A 13 -4.90 8.62 -1.41
C VAL A 13 -4.93 9.44 -2.68
N GLY A 14 -5.51 8.87 -3.74
CA GLY A 14 -5.67 9.52 -5.04
C GLY A 14 -7.14 9.57 -5.45
N PHE A 15 -7.48 10.56 -6.27
CA PHE A 15 -8.80 10.69 -6.89
C PHE A 15 -8.65 10.77 -8.41
N PHE A 16 -9.50 10.07 -9.14
CA PHE A 16 -9.54 10.12 -10.60
C PHE A 16 -11.00 10.21 -11.08
N VAL A 17 -11.20 10.68 -12.31
CA VAL A 17 -12.50 10.76 -12.96
C VAL A 17 -12.46 9.94 -14.24
N THR A 18 -13.50 9.16 -14.48
CA THR A 18 -13.61 8.28 -15.65
C THR A 18 -15.08 8.11 -16.04
N ASP A 19 -15.34 7.85 -17.31
CA ASP A 19 -16.63 7.41 -17.85
C ASP A 19 -16.73 5.86 -17.93
N LYS A 20 -15.63 5.15 -17.61
CA LYS A 20 -15.55 3.69 -17.61
C LYS A 20 -16.02 3.08 -16.29
N SER A 21 -16.31 1.78 -16.32
CA SER A 21 -16.54 0.98 -15.12
C SER A 21 -15.27 0.89 -14.26
N ILE A 22 -15.42 0.64 -12.96
CA ILE A 22 -14.27 0.46 -12.04
C ILE A 22 -13.36 -0.68 -12.51
N GLU A 23 -13.95 -1.79 -12.95
CA GLU A 23 -13.23 -2.99 -13.41
C GLU A 23 -12.36 -2.73 -14.65
N ASP A 24 -12.75 -1.76 -15.48
CA ASP A 24 -12.04 -1.37 -16.71
C ASP A 24 -11.12 -0.16 -16.52
N THR A 25 -11.11 0.42 -15.32
CA THR A 25 -10.28 1.60 -15.02
C THR A 25 -8.87 1.22 -14.59
N PHE A 26 -8.70 0.06 -13.95
CA PHE A 26 -7.40 -0.41 -13.49
C PHE A 26 -6.80 -1.46 -14.43
N ARG A 27 -5.49 -1.34 -14.67
CA ARG A 27 -4.72 -2.38 -15.36
C ARG A 27 -4.72 -3.65 -14.52
N LYS A 28 -5.08 -4.77 -15.13
CA LYS A 28 -5.12 -6.10 -14.48
C LYS A 28 -3.81 -6.87 -14.62
N ASP A 29 -2.89 -6.34 -15.44
CA ASP A 29 -1.67 -6.99 -15.90
C ASP A 29 -0.40 -6.30 -15.39
N VAL A 30 -0.49 -5.58 -14.27
CA VAL A 30 0.67 -4.86 -13.72
C VAL A 30 1.70 -5.86 -13.22
N THR A 31 2.89 -5.82 -13.80
CA THR A 31 3.99 -6.74 -13.47
C THR A 31 4.75 -6.29 -12.22
N PRO A 32 5.46 -7.20 -11.52
CA PRO A 32 6.31 -6.83 -10.38
C PRO A 32 7.34 -5.75 -10.70
N GLU A 33 7.96 -5.80 -11.89
CA GLU A 33 8.95 -4.81 -12.34
C GLU A 33 8.34 -3.40 -12.51
N GLU A 34 7.09 -3.31 -12.97
CA GLU A 34 6.36 -2.04 -13.04
C GLU A 34 6.03 -1.49 -11.65
N ILE A 35 5.66 -2.36 -10.70
CA ILE A 35 5.45 -1.96 -9.30
C ILE A 35 6.75 -1.45 -8.69
N GLU A 36 7.88 -2.12 -8.91
CA GLU A 36 9.19 -1.67 -8.44
C GLU A 36 9.55 -0.28 -8.96
N LYS A 37 9.23 0.03 -10.22
CA LYS A 37 9.43 1.37 -10.80
C LYS A 37 8.61 2.43 -10.06
N VAL A 38 7.35 2.13 -9.73
CA VAL A 38 6.49 3.03 -8.94
C VAL A 38 7.03 3.19 -7.52
N GLN A 39 7.45 2.10 -6.87
CA GLN A 39 8.06 2.16 -5.53
C GLN A 39 9.33 3.02 -5.52
N LYS A 40 10.20 2.85 -6.51
CA LYS A 40 11.42 3.64 -6.63
C LYS A 40 11.09 5.12 -6.77
N LEU A 41 10.13 5.47 -7.65
CA LEU A 41 9.68 6.84 -7.83
C LEU A 41 9.13 7.43 -6.52
N LEU A 42 8.28 6.70 -5.81
CA LEU A 42 7.73 7.14 -4.53
C LEU A 42 8.82 7.34 -3.47
N LYS A 43 9.77 6.41 -3.37
CA LYS A 43 10.91 6.48 -2.46
C LYS A 43 11.76 7.73 -2.72
N GLU A 44 12.06 8.02 -3.97
CA GLU A 44 12.86 9.19 -4.37
C GLU A 44 12.10 10.52 -4.23
N THR A 45 10.76 10.50 -4.27
CA THR A 45 9.94 11.72 -4.29
C THR A 45 9.46 12.14 -2.90
N ILE A 46 9.02 11.19 -2.06
CA ILE A 46 8.27 11.49 -0.83
C ILE A 46 9.10 11.18 0.43
N PHE A 47 10.02 10.22 0.35
CA PHE A 47 10.76 9.74 1.52
C PHE A 47 12.18 10.30 1.58
N THR A 48 12.70 10.44 2.79
CA THR A 48 14.10 10.79 3.01
C THR A 48 15.02 9.59 2.72
N GLU A 49 16.31 9.85 2.57
CA GLU A 49 17.32 8.79 2.37
C GLU A 49 17.25 7.72 3.47
N GLY A 50 17.52 6.46 3.07
CA GLY A 50 17.55 5.32 3.98
C GLY A 50 16.19 4.67 4.30
N VAL A 51 15.08 5.18 3.76
CA VAL A 51 13.75 4.57 3.92
C VAL A 51 13.50 3.50 2.85
N ASP A 52 13.15 2.29 3.26
CA ASP A 52 12.66 1.24 2.37
C ASP A 52 11.14 1.18 2.39
N ILE A 53 10.53 1.08 1.21
CA ILE A 53 9.07 0.98 1.07
C ILE A 53 8.71 -0.23 0.22
N ALA A 54 7.55 -0.82 0.54
CA ALA A 54 6.89 -1.82 -0.27
C ALA A 54 5.44 -1.37 -0.46
N ILE A 55 4.93 -1.46 -1.68
CA ILE A 55 3.55 -1.16 -2.02
C ILE A 55 2.95 -2.36 -2.75
N THR A 56 1.65 -2.54 -2.57
CA THR A 56 0.86 -3.51 -3.33
C THR A 56 -0.41 -2.80 -3.82
N PRO A 57 -0.80 -2.98 -5.08
CA PRO A 57 -1.99 -2.34 -5.61
C PRO A 57 -3.24 -2.96 -4.95
N PHE A 58 -4.05 -2.11 -4.31
CA PHE A 58 -5.38 -2.48 -3.85
C PHE A 58 -6.39 -1.45 -4.36
N VAL A 59 -7.52 -1.95 -4.87
CA VAL A 59 -8.69 -1.11 -5.15
C VAL A 59 -9.60 -1.23 -3.94
N VAL A 60 -9.73 -0.15 -3.19
CA VAL A 60 -10.64 -0.10 -2.04
C VAL A 60 -11.85 0.75 -2.42
N PRO A 61 -13.08 0.19 -2.40
CA PRO A 61 -14.30 0.97 -2.57
C PRO A 61 -14.37 2.13 -1.56
N PRO A 62 -14.92 3.31 -1.92
CA PRO A 62 -14.96 4.48 -1.03
C PRO A 62 -15.58 4.22 0.34
N ASP A 63 -16.61 3.37 0.39
CA ASP A 63 -17.29 2.93 1.61
C ASP A 63 -16.46 1.97 2.48
N GLN A 64 -15.38 1.42 1.93
CA GLN A 64 -14.50 0.44 2.59
C GLN A 64 -13.12 1.01 2.93
N VAL A 65 -12.85 2.28 2.63
CA VAL A 65 -11.54 2.93 2.88
C VAL A 65 -11.16 2.87 4.36
N ASP A 66 -12.08 3.25 5.25
CA ASP A 66 -11.81 3.22 6.70
C ASP A 66 -11.54 1.81 7.21
N GLY A 67 -12.24 0.80 6.66
CA GLY A 67 -12.02 -0.61 6.96
C GLY A 67 -10.66 -1.12 6.48
N ALA A 68 -10.30 -0.83 5.23
CA ALA A 68 -9.02 -1.24 4.66
C ALA A 68 -7.84 -0.55 5.35
N LEU A 69 -7.96 0.72 5.73
CA LEU A 69 -6.95 1.43 6.52
C LEU A 69 -6.79 0.80 7.91
N LYS A 70 -7.89 0.37 8.53
CA LYS A 70 -7.86 -0.32 9.82
C LYS A 70 -7.25 -1.71 9.71
N GLU A 71 -7.60 -2.50 8.69
CA GLU A 71 -6.98 -3.82 8.44
C GLU A 71 -5.47 -3.70 8.17
N LEU A 72 -5.04 -2.71 7.38
CA LEU A 72 -3.63 -2.43 7.17
C LEU A 72 -2.92 -2.02 8.46
N ALA A 73 -3.58 -1.24 9.32
CA ALA A 73 -3.06 -0.89 10.64
C ALA A 73 -2.93 -2.14 11.52
N ASP A 74 -3.97 -2.98 11.60
CA ASP A 74 -3.96 -4.19 12.42
C ASP A 74 -2.86 -5.18 11.97
N ILE A 75 -2.64 -5.35 10.67
CA ILE A 75 -1.53 -6.18 10.14
C ILE A 75 -0.16 -5.63 10.54
N VAL A 76 0.00 -4.31 10.62
CA VAL A 76 1.30 -3.68 10.93
C VAL A 76 1.54 -3.56 12.44
N PHE A 77 0.49 -3.42 13.25
CA PHE A 77 0.60 -3.24 14.69
C PHE A 77 0.40 -4.52 15.50
N ASP A 78 -0.20 -5.58 14.95
CA ASP A 78 -0.40 -6.86 15.65
C ASP A 78 -0.06 -8.09 14.78
N PRO A 79 1.24 -8.36 14.53
CA PRO A 79 1.67 -9.50 13.71
C PRO A 79 1.40 -10.89 14.33
N ASN A 80 0.81 -10.99 15.52
CA ASN A 80 0.62 -12.26 16.25
C ASN A 80 -0.84 -12.70 16.46
N GLU A 81 -1.86 -11.99 15.95
CA GLU A 81 -3.27 -12.41 16.12
C GLU A 81 -3.85 -13.19 14.93
N LYS A 82 -3.02 -14.01 14.27
CA LYS A 82 -3.47 -15.09 13.38
C LYS A 82 -2.71 -16.39 13.63
N THR A 83 -2.89 -16.94 14.82
CA THR A 83 -2.87 -18.40 15.03
C THR A 83 -3.95 -18.69 16.07
N ASP A 84 -4.86 -19.59 15.73
CA ASP A 84 -6.01 -20.11 16.50
C ASP A 84 -7.38 -19.44 16.25
N ALA A 85 -8.04 -19.91 15.18
CA ALA A 85 -9.43 -20.40 15.22
C ALA A 85 -9.68 -21.36 14.04
#